data_AF-A0A1V9DLC3-F1
#
_entry.id   AF-A0A1V9DLC3-F1
#
_cell.length_a   1.000
_cell.length_b   1.000
_cell.length_c   1.000
_cell.angle_alpha   90.00
_cell.angle_beta   90.00
_cell.angle_gamma   90.00
#
_symmetry.space_group_name_H-M   'P 1'
#
loop_
_entity.id
_entity.type
_entity.pdbx_description
1 polymer ?
#
loop_
_entity_poly.entity_id
_entity_poly.type
_entity_poly.pdbx_seq_one_letter_code
_entity_poly.pdbx_strand_id
1 'polypeptide(L)'
;MKKLTVILAGALLASASFSSLAATPVDQQQAQNLQSIGSVSVSNARGSLDDATRQLSQKAEEMGARHYRVIGVENPGDSSLWRGTAEIYR
;
A
#
# COMPACT_ATOMS: atom_id res chain seq x y z
N MET A 1 57.32 -8.15 -8.49
CA MET A 1 56.80 -7.44 -7.30
C MET A 1 56.58 -5.97 -7.61
N LYS A 2 55.32 -5.47 -7.50
CA LYS A 2 54.75 -4.10 -7.54
C LYS A 2 53.55 -4.05 -8.49
N LYS A 3 52.44 -4.70 -8.10
CA LYS A 3 51.33 -4.22 -7.23
C LYS A 3 50.37 -3.28 -7.97
N LEU A 4 49.28 -3.90 -8.41
CA LEU A 4 47.89 -3.45 -8.28
C LEU A 4 47.51 -2.18 -9.03
N THR A 5 47.29 -2.41 -10.32
CA THR A 5 46.35 -1.75 -11.23
C THR A 5 45.12 -1.18 -10.52
N VAL A 6 45.02 0.16 -10.56
CA VAL A 6 43.81 0.95 -10.88
C VAL A 6 42.57 0.73 -9.97
N ILE A 7 42.49 1.60 -8.97
CA ILE A 7 41.36 2.52 -8.72
C ILE A 7 39.93 1.92 -8.85
N LEU A 8 39.37 1.67 -7.68
CA LEU A 8 38.02 1.24 -7.28
C LEU A 8 36.85 2.19 -7.67
N ALA A 9 36.92 2.99 -8.73
CA ALA A 9 35.89 4.02 -8.96
C ALA A 9 34.74 3.52 -9.85
N GLY A 10 33.64 3.08 -9.23
CA GLY A 10 32.36 2.94 -9.94
C GLY A 10 31.40 1.90 -9.39
N ALA A 11 31.33 1.70 -8.07
CA ALA A 11 30.20 0.97 -7.49
C ALA A 11 28.92 1.76 -7.78
N LEU A 12 28.12 1.24 -8.71
CA LEU A 12 26.76 1.64 -9.02
C LEU A 12 25.89 1.47 -7.76
N LEU A 13 25.93 2.45 -6.86
CA LEU A 13 24.95 2.58 -5.79
C LEU A 13 23.81 3.45 -6.33
N ALA A 14 23.06 2.89 -7.28
CA ALA A 14 21.67 3.34 -7.45
C ALA A 14 20.94 2.87 -6.20
N SER A 15 20.99 3.68 -5.13
CA SER A 15 20.08 3.56 -4.01
C SER A 15 18.69 3.66 -4.59
N ALA A 16 18.02 2.52 -4.79
CA ALA A 16 16.61 2.53 -5.09
C ALA A 16 15.94 3.27 -3.94
N SER A 17 15.56 4.51 -4.19
CA SER A 17 14.78 5.30 -3.26
C SER A 17 13.48 4.54 -3.06
N PHE A 18 13.40 3.75 -2.00
CA PHE A 18 12.15 3.28 -1.44
C PHE A 18 11.48 4.48 -0.79
N SER A 19 10.99 5.40 -1.62
CA SER A 19 9.96 6.33 -1.18
C SER A 19 8.84 5.43 -0.66
N SER A 20 8.58 5.45 0.64
CA SER A 20 7.45 4.75 1.24
C SER A 20 6.18 5.37 0.67
N LEU A 21 5.76 4.90 -0.50
CA LEU A 21 4.54 5.31 -1.13
C LEU A 21 3.41 4.59 -0.42
N ALA A 22 2.37 5.35 -0.10
CA ALA A 22 1.16 4.77 0.43
C ALA A 22 0.65 3.67 -0.51
N ALA A 23 0.00 2.64 0.02
CA ALA A 23 -0.55 1.57 -0.82
C ALA A 23 -1.42 2.23 -1.89
N THR A 24 -1.19 1.88 -3.16
CA THR A 24 -1.82 2.58 -4.28
C THR A 24 -3.19 1.97 -4.57
N PRO A 25 -4.26 2.77 -4.74
CA PRO A 25 -5.56 2.25 -5.11
C PRO A 25 -5.51 1.68 -6.54
N VAL A 26 -6.02 0.47 -6.73
CA VAL A 26 -6.07 -0.20 -8.04
C VAL A 26 -7.49 -0.62 -8.40
N ASP A 27 -7.81 -0.54 -9.68
CA ASP A 27 -9.07 -1.04 -10.22
C ASP A 27 -9.06 -2.55 -10.40
N GLN A 28 -10.24 -3.13 -10.62
CA GLN A 28 -10.40 -4.57 -10.82
C GLN A 28 -9.53 -5.13 -11.96
N GLN A 29 -9.35 -4.39 -13.06
CA GLN A 29 -8.53 -4.83 -14.19
C GLN A 29 -7.03 -4.88 -13.83
N GLN A 30 -6.56 -3.93 -13.02
CA GLN A 30 -5.18 -3.89 -12.56
C GLN A 30 -4.93 -5.00 -11.52
N ALA A 31 -5.89 -5.19 -10.61
CA ALA A 31 -5.88 -6.25 -9.59
C ALA A 31 -5.80 -7.68 -10.17
N GLN A 32 -6.31 -7.92 -11.38
CA GLN A 32 -6.21 -9.24 -12.03
C GLN A 32 -4.77 -9.68 -12.33
N ASN A 33 -3.86 -8.71 -12.49
CA ASN A 33 -2.44 -8.97 -12.74
C ASN A 33 -1.61 -8.95 -11.45
N LEU A 34 -2.26 -8.74 -10.30
CA LEU A 34 -1.63 -8.66 -8.99
C LEU A 34 -1.97 -9.88 -8.16
N GLN A 35 -1.09 -10.24 -7.23
CA GLN A 35 -1.34 -11.36 -6.34
C GLN A 35 -2.10 -10.86 -5.11
N SER A 36 -3.36 -11.27 -4.96
CA SER A 36 -4.14 -11.02 -3.74
C SER A 36 -3.46 -11.72 -2.57
N ILE A 37 -3.20 -10.96 -1.51
CA ILE A 37 -2.56 -11.45 -0.28
C ILE A 37 -3.52 -11.45 0.91
N GLY A 38 -4.75 -10.97 0.72
CA GLY A 38 -5.79 -10.97 1.74
C GLY A 38 -6.71 -9.76 1.64
N SER A 39 -7.37 -9.45 2.74
CA SER A 39 -8.21 -8.27 2.88
C SER A 39 -7.99 -7.60 4.23
N VAL A 40 -8.19 -6.29 4.27
CA VAL A 40 -8.13 -5.46 5.48
C VAL A 40 -9.46 -4.76 5.66
N SER A 41 -9.88 -4.62 6.92
CA SER A 41 -11.10 -3.91 7.27
C SER A 41 -10.86 -2.83 8.31
N VAL A 42 -11.62 -1.76 8.21
CA VAL A 42 -11.71 -0.68 9.19
C VAL A 42 -13.15 -0.59 9.69
N SER A 43 -13.33 -0.27 10.97
CA SER A 43 -14.67 -0.17 11.57
C SER A 43 -14.84 1.08 12.43
N ASN A 44 -13.79 1.91 12.51
CA ASN A 44 -13.73 3.06 13.40
C ASN A 44 -13.30 4.34 12.68
N ALA A 45 -13.55 4.41 11.37
CA ALA A 45 -13.21 5.60 10.60
C ALA A 45 -14.18 6.73 10.93
N ARG A 46 -13.66 7.80 11.55
CA ARG A 46 -14.40 9.04 11.85
C ARG A 46 -14.33 9.97 10.65
N GLY A 47 -15.37 10.78 10.46
CA GLY A 47 -15.39 11.80 9.41
C GLY A 47 -16.04 11.30 8.14
N SER A 48 -15.25 11.12 7.08
CA SER A 48 -15.73 10.94 5.70
C SER A 48 -15.29 9.60 5.08
N LEU A 49 -15.84 9.30 3.90
CA LEU A 49 -15.38 8.19 3.05
C LEU A 49 -13.86 8.21 2.79
N ASP A 50 -13.29 9.41 2.61
CA ASP A 50 -11.85 9.59 2.42
C ASP A 50 -11.05 9.14 3.66
N ASP A 51 -11.52 9.45 4.86
CA ASP A 51 -10.90 8.99 6.11
C ASP A 51 -10.88 7.47 6.22
N ALA A 52 -12.00 6.82 5.86
CA ALA A 52 -12.09 5.36 5.82
C ALA A 52 -11.11 4.77 4.80
N THR A 53 -11.02 5.38 3.62
CA THR A 53 -10.13 4.94 2.54
C THR A 53 -8.66 5.11 2.93
N ARG A 54 -8.29 6.22 3.58
CA ARG A 54 -6.94 6.46 4.11
C ARG A 54 -6.55 5.44 5.16
N GLN A 55 -7.45 5.11 6.09
CA GLN A 55 -7.19 4.07 7.09
C GLN A 55 -7.03 2.68 6.46
N LEU A 56 -7.81 2.38 5.42
CA LEU A 56 -7.65 1.13 4.66
C LEU A 56 -6.29 1.06 3.95
N SER A 57 -5.86 2.15 3.32
CA SER A 57 -4.54 2.26 2.68
C SER A 57 -3.40 2.05 3.70
N GLN A 58 -3.45 2.73 4.85
CA GLN A 58 -2.46 2.55 5.92
C GLN A 58 -2.41 1.10 6.42
N LYS A 59 -3.57 0.48 6.69
CA LYS A 59 -3.61 -0.94 7.08
C LYS A 59 -3.06 -1.86 5.99
N ALA A 60 -3.31 -1.56 4.72
CA ALA A 60 -2.76 -2.32 3.62
C ALA A 60 -1.23 -2.27 3.62
N GLU A 61 -0.63 -1.10 3.84
CA GLU A 61 0.82 -0.93 3.97
C GLU A 61 1.39 -1.67 5.18
N GLU A 62 0.73 -1.60 6.34
CA GLU A 62 1.12 -2.33 7.55
C GLU A 62 1.16 -3.85 7.32
N MET A 63 0.25 -4.35 6.48
CA MET A 63 0.21 -5.75 6.05
C MET A 63 1.23 -6.09 4.95
N GLY A 64 2.04 -5.12 4.51
CA GLY A 64 3.05 -5.29 3.46
C GLY A 64 2.48 -5.27 2.04
N ALA A 65 1.25 -4.80 1.86
CA ALA A 65 0.66 -4.62 0.54
C ALA A 65 1.21 -3.37 -0.16
N ARG A 66 1.37 -3.45 -1.48
CA ARG A 66 1.73 -2.30 -2.33
C ARG A 66 0.53 -1.69 -3.02
N HIS A 67 -0.51 -2.51 -3.20
CA HIS A 67 -1.73 -2.13 -3.88
C HIS A 67 -2.93 -2.54 -3.03
N TYR A 68 -4.00 -1.78 -3.11
CA TYR A 68 -5.27 -2.12 -2.46
C TYR A 68 -6.45 -1.75 -3.34
N ARG A 69 -7.56 -2.45 -3.16
CA ARG A 69 -8.83 -2.17 -3.84
C ARG A 69 -9.94 -2.17 -2.82
N VAL A 70 -10.61 -1.03 -2.70
CA VAL A 70 -11.79 -0.92 -1.83
C VAL A 70 -12.93 -1.74 -2.42
N ILE A 71 -13.39 -2.76 -1.69
CA ILE A 71 -14.47 -3.66 -2.13
C ILE A 71 -15.82 -3.30 -1.50
N GLY A 72 -15.81 -2.53 -0.41
CA GLY A 72 -17.02 -2.00 0.21
C GLY A 72 -16.70 -0.96 1.26
N VAL A 73 -17.48 0.12 1.29
CA VAL A 73 -17.47 1.11 2.37
C VAL A 73 -18.91 1.45 2.72
N GLU A 74 -19.21 1.43 4.01
CA GLU A 74 -20.54 1.54 4.57
C GLU A 74 -20.52 2.59 5.67
N ASN A 75 -21.51 3.50 5.66
CA ASN A 75 -21.85 4.33 6.80
C ASN A 75 -23.23 3.88 7.30
N PRO A 76 -23.37 3.41 8.54
CA PRO A 76 -24.66 2.91 9.03
C PRO A 76 -25.73 4.01 9.25
N GLY A 77 -25.39 5.29 9.02
CA GLY A 77 -26.36 6.39 8.87
C GLY A 77 -26.92 6.94 10.19
N ASP A 78 -26.54 6.35 11.30
CA ASP A 78 -27.00 6.57 12.67
C ASP A 78 -25.93 7.29 13.52
N SER A 79 -25.11 8.14 12.90
CA SER A 79 -23.88 8.71 13.50
C SER A 79 -22.78 7.69 13.79
N SER A 80 -22.92 6.46 13.30
CA SER A 80 -21.91 5.42 13.43
C SER A 80 -20.67 5.70 12.59
N LEU A 81 -19.55 5.17 13.08
CA LEU A 81 -18.25 5.22 12.40
C LEU A 81 -18.34 4.51 11.04
N TRP A 82 -17.62 5.06 10.06
CA TRP A 82 -17.46 4.42 8.76
C TRP A 82 -16.78 3.08 8.92
N ARG A 83 -17.30 2.10 8.17
CA ARG A 83 -16.73 0.77 8.07
C ARG A 83 -16.37 0.52 6.62
N GLY A 84 -15.28 -0.14 6.37
CA GLY A 84 -14.86 -0.46 5.02
C GLY A 84 -13.98 -1.68 4.98
N THR A 85 -13.96 -2.32 3.83
CA THR A 85 -13.11 -3.47 3.54
C THR A 85 -12.42 -3.22 2.21
N ALA A 86 -11.11 -3.49 2.20
CA ALA A 86 -10.29 -3.46 1.00
C ALA A 86 -9.60 -4.81 0.82
N GLU A 87 -9.55 -5.27 -0.42
CA GLU A 87 -8.67 -6.36 -0.82
C GLU A 87 -7.25 -5.79 -1.03
N ILE A 88 -6.23 -6.54 -0.65
CA ILE A 88 -4.84 -6.09 -0.68
C ILE A 88 -3.98 -7.00 -1.55
N TYR A 89 -3.01 -6.40 -2.23
CA TYR A 89 -2.17 -7.08 -3.21
C TYR A 89 -0.69 -6.70 -3.07
N ARG A 90 0.17 -7.64 -3.47
CA ARG A 90 1.63 -7.47 -3.54
C ARG A 90 2.14 -7.33 -4.96
#